data_AF-G7VRN6-F1
#
_entry.id   AF-G7VRN6-F1
#
_cell.length_a   1.000
_cell.length_b   1.000
_cell.length_c   1.000
_cell.angle_alpha   90.00
_cell.angle_beta   90.00
_cell.angle_gamma   90.00
#
_symmetry.space_group_name_H-M   'P 1'
#
loop_
_entity.id
_entity.type
_entity.pdbx_description
1 polymer ?
#
loop_
_entity_poly.entity_id
_entity_poly.type
_entity_poly.pdbx_seq_one_letter_code
_entity_poly.pdbx_strand_id
1 'polypeptide(L)'
;MSRSTVSVYVACTALLLAATVGCTSNTVGEHADAAPLSGTSAGKPTQNVAKTQQTWQSQEEWVLSFYKDQSLDDEAKVHHIVDHVADMNWGTLNKISGHQSLEVIEYLYKQRAFIPSESFPHLIRASDSLDGTLGESYAAIMGELFTRDKTAMTEALANTDKSNRARGIGSIAYALSYRETSAVKKEIRQWQAGQQLTAAEKEVIRALFVKLDDPY
;
A
#
# COMPACT_ATOMS: atom_id res chain seq x y z
N MET A 1 -16.24 -40.46 30.57
CA MET A 1 -17.50 -39.75 30.26
C MET A 1 -17.31 -38.32 30.77
N SER A 2 -17.38 -37.23 30.02
CA SER A 2 -18.16 -36.90 28.82
C SER A 2 -17.36 -35.96 27.92
N ARG A 3 -17.44 -36.16 26.60
CA ARG A 3 -16.99 -35.24 25.56
C ARG A 3 -18.20 -34.35 25.20
N SER A 4 -17.99 -33.05 25.08
CA SER A 4 -18.97 -32.16 24.46
C SER A 4 -18.27 -31.28 23.43
N THR A 5 -18.28 -31.75 22.18
CA THR A 5 -18.04 -30.97 20.97
C THR A 5 -19.31 -30.24 20.60
N VAL A 6 -19.22 -28.92 20.37
CA VAL A 6 -20.26 -28.12 19.73
C VAL A 6 -19.71 -27.66 18.38
N SER A 7 -20.40 -28.07 17.32
CA SER A 7 -20.20 -27.62 15.94
C SER A 7 -21.44 -26.86 15.47
N VAL A 8 -21.32 -26.22 14.29
CA VAL A 8 -22.34 -25.65 13.34
C VAL A 8 -22.68 -24.16 13.48
N TYR A 9 -22.87 -23.35 12.42
CA TYR A 9 -22.98 -23.58 10.96
C TYR A 9 -22.42 -22.35 10.19
N VAL A 10 -21.86 -22.60 8.99
CA VAL A 10 -21.55 -21.59 7.97
C VAL A 10 -22.82 -21.28 7.17
N ALA A 11 -23.24 -20.01 7.13
CA ALA A 11 -24.32 -19.54 6.27
C ALA A 11 -23.72 -18.93 5.00
N CYS A 12 -24.01 -19.58 3.87
CA CYS A 12 -23.67 -19.17 2.53
C CYS A 12 -24.82 -18.31 1.98
N THR A 13 -24.57 -17.04 1.65
CA THR A 13 -25.53 -16.20 0.93
C THR A 13 -24.93 -15.71 -0.38
N ALA A 14 -25.29 -16.40 -1.46
CA ALA A 14 -25.19 -15.90 -2.81
C ALA A 14 -26.30 -14.86 -3.07
N LEU A 15 -25.96 -13.74 -3.68
CA LEU A 15 -26.94 -12.77 -4.19
C LEU A 15 -26.59 -12.43 -5.64
N LEU A 16 -27.54 -12.74 -6.52
CA LEU A 16 -27.49 -12.60 -7.96
C LEU A 16 -27.89 -11.19 -8.43
N LEU A 17 -27.22 -10.79 -9.51
CA LEU A 17 -27.51 -9.78 -10.54
C LEU A 17 -28.90 -9.11 -10.60
N ALA A 18 -28.88 -7.81 -10.92
CA ALA A 18 -29.81 -7.20 -11.87
C ALA A 18 -29.13 -6.07 -12.66
N ALA A 19 -28.95 -6.30 -13.97
CA ALA A 19 -28.63 -5.26 -14.94
C ALA A 19 -29.93 -4.61 -15.41
N THR A 20 -29.95 -3.28 -15.53
CA THR A 20 -30.98 -2.57 -16.29
C THR A 20 -30.33 -1.73 -17.40
N VAL A 21 -30.62 -2.16 -18.63
CA VAL A 21 -30.40 -1.40 -19.86
C VAL A 21 -31.58 -0.46 -20.03
N GLY A 22 -31.31 0.82 -20.28
CA GLY A 22 -32.34 1.80 -20.63
C GLY A 22 -31.80 2.77 -21.68
N CYS A 23 -32.01 2.44 -22.96
CA CYS A 23 -31.89 3.37 -24.07
C CYS A 23 -33.14 4.26 -24.13
N THR A 24 -32.96 5.57 -24.27
CA THR A 24 -33.97 6.44 -24.89
C THR A 24 -33.30 7.44 -25.85
N SER A 25 -33.57 7.23 -27.13
CA SER A 25 -33.44 8.19 -28.22
C SER A 25 -34.72 9.00 -28.36
N ASN A 26 -34.63 10.26 -28.81
CA ASN A 26 -35.66 11.00 -29.58
C ASN A 26 -35.04 12.31 -30.12
N THR A 27 -34.76 12.38 -31.43
CA THR A 27 -35.51 13.09 -32.52
C THR A 27 -35.37 14.62 -32.52
N VAL A 28 -34.59 15.19 -33.45
CA VAL A 28 -34.94 15.67 -34.82
C VAL A 28 -35.71 17.00 -34.82
N GLY A 29 -35.10 17.98 -35.49
CA GLY A 29 -35.72 19.21 -35.97
C GLY A 29 -34.88 19.77 -37.12
N GLU A 30 -35.29 19.46 -38.36
CA GLU A 30 -34.80 20.03 -39.63
C GLU A 30 -35.64 21.25 -40.03
N HIS A 31 -35.00 22.22 -40.71
CA HIS A 31 -35.47 23.14 -41.78
C HIS A 31 -34.71 24.47 -41.68
N ALA A 32 -34.35 25.23 -42.72
CA ALA A 32 -34.07 25.04 -44.15
C ALA A 32 -33.55 26.41 -44.67
N ASP A 33 -32.53 26.38 -45.53
CA ASP A 33 -32.09 27.26 -46.64
C ASP A 33 -31.96 28.83 -46.62
N ALA A 34 -30.85 29.23 -47.30
CA ALA A 34 -30.49 30.48 -48.02
C ALA A 34 -30.11 31.74 -47.20
N ALA A 35 -29.04 32.53 -47.47
CA ALA A 35 -28.09 32.72 -48.60
C ALA A 35 -26.77 33.38 -48.09
N PRO A 36 -25.67 33.48 -48.87
CA PRO A 36 -24.35 33.89 -48.37
C PRO A 36 -24.10 35.40 -48.49
N LEU A 37 -23.39 35.98 -47.52
CA LEU A 37 -22.79 37.31 -47.65
C LEU A 37 -21.33 37.28 -47.19
N SER A 38 -20.47 37.69 -48.12
CA SER A 38 -19.05 37.90 -47.97
C SER A 38 -18.74 39.01 -46.96
N GLY A 39 -17.74 38.76 -46.10
CA GLY A 39 -17.21 39.76 -45.17
C GLY A 39 -15.89 39.26 -44.58
N THR A 40 -14.78 39.65 -45.20
CA THR A 40 -13.41 39.46 -44.73
C THR A 40 -13.19 40.19 -43.40
N SER A 41 -12.74 39.50 -42.35
CA SER A 41 -11.77 40.06 -41.40
C SER A 41 -11.12 38.98 -40.53
N ALA A 42 -9.84 39.18 -40.28
CA ALA A 42 -8.91 38.32 -39.59
C ALA A 42 -9.33 37.99 -38.15
N GLY A 43 -9.17 36.72 -37.79
CA GLY A 43 -9.26 36.24 -36.42
C GLY A 43 -8.82 34.79 -36.39
N LYS A 44 -7.51 34.56 -36.32
CA LYS A 44 -6.93 33.22 -36.12
C LYS A 44 -7.52 32.68 -34.81
N PRO A 45 -8.35 31.63 -34.79
CA PRO A 45 -8.66 30.98 -33.55
C PRO A 45 -7.44 30.13 -33.22
N THR A 46 -6.53 30.68 -32.41
CA THR A 46 -5.65 29.85 -31.59
C THR A 46 -6.57 29.12 -30.62
N GLN A 47 -7.17 28.03 -31.10
CA GLN A 47 -7.64 26.95 -30.25
C GLN A 47 -6.37 26.39 -29.59
N ASN A 48 -5.96 27.02 -28.49
CA ASN A 48 -5.36 26.27 -27.41
C ASN A 48 -6.43 25.31 -26.95
N VAL A 49 -6.52 24.17 -27.65
CA VAL A 49 -6.98 22.94 -27.07
C VAL A 49 -6.00 22.69 -25.95
N ALA A 50 -6.32 23.22 -24.76
CA ALA A 50 -5.82 22.69 -23.53
C ALA A 50 -6.23 21.23 -23.57
N LYS A 51 -5.33 20.38 -24.08
CA LYS A 51 -5.34 18.97 -23.77
C LYS A 51 -5.17 18.96 -22.26
N THR A 52 -6.28 18.94 -21.55
CA THR A 52 -6.36 18.33 -20.22
C THR A 52 -6.01 16.87 -20.46
N GLN A 53 -4.70 16.66 -20.58
CA GLN A 53 -4.08 15.37 -20.38
C GLN A 53 -4.57 15.01 -18.99
N GLN A 54 -5.49 14.05 -18.88
CA GLN A 54 -5.69 13.33 -17.64
C GLN A 54 -4.31 12.77 -17.31
N THR A 55 -3.54 13.52 -16.52
CA THR A 55 -2.33 13.03 -15.89
C THR A 55 -2.82 11.97 -14.94
N TRP A 56 -2.62 10.72 -15.31
CA TRP A 56 -2.72 9.60 -14.40
C TRP A 56 -1.91 9.99 -13.16
N GLN A 57 -2.60 10.15 -12.02
CA GLN A 57 -1.91 10.45 -10.77
C GLN A 57 -1.03 9.25 -10.44
N SER A 58 0.26 9.53 -10.23
CA SER A 58 1.22 8.58 -9.70
C SER A 58 0.80 8.11 -8.31
N GLN A 59 1.33 6.97 -7.86
CA GLN A 59 1.06 6.47 -6.50
C GLN A 59 1.52 7.46 -5.43
N GLU A 60 2.64 8.13 -5.68
CA GLU A 60 3.18 9.18 -4.80
C GLU A 60 2.22 10.37 -4.69
N GLU A 61 1.58 10.78 -5.79
CA GLU A 61 0.57 11.85 -5.78
C GLU A 61 -0.69 11.43 -5.03
N TRP A 62 -1.13 10.18 -5.18
CA TRP A 62 -2.25 9.63 -4.41
C TRP A 62 -1.96 9.61 -2.92
N VAL A 63 -0.84 9.02 -2.51
CA VAL A 63 -0.42 8.96 -1.10
C VAL A 63 -0.32 10.37 -0.51
N LEU A 64 0.27 11.31 -1.23
CA LEU A 64 0.37 12.70 -0.79
C LEU A 64 -1.02 13.36 -0.65
N SER A 65 -1.95 13.08 -1.56
CA SER A 65 -3.31 13.60 -1.51
C SER A 65 -4.06 13.10 -0.28
N PHE A 66 -4.01 11.79 0.01
CA PHE A 66 -4.64 11.20 1.19
C PHE A 66 -4.03 11.70 2.49
N TYR A 67 -2.70 11.84 2.55
CA TYR A 67 -2.02 12.39 3.72
C TYR A 67 -2.50 13.83 4.03
N LYS A 68 -2.64 14.66 3.00
CA LYS A 68 -3.04 16.06 3.12
C LYS A 68 -4.53 16.27 3.35
N ASP A 69 -5.36 15.30 3.01
CA ASP A 69 -6.81 15.39 3.17
C ASP A 69 -7.18 15.50 4.66
N GLN A 70 -7.74 16.65 5.05
CA GLN A 70 -8.17 16.91 6.42
C GLN A 70 -9.59 16.42 6.71
N SER A 71 -10.30 15.92 5.69
CA SER A 71 -11.64 15.35 5.84
C SER A 71 -11.61 13.87 6.25
N LEU A 72 -10.49 13.18 6.03
CA LEU A 72 -10.27 11.80 6.45
C LEU A 72 -9.87 11.73 7.92
N ASP A 73 -10.46 10.80 8.66
CA ASP A 73 -9.96 10.40 9.97
C ASP A 73 -8.66 9.58 9.87
N ASP A 74 -8.03 9.29 11.02
CA ASP A 74 -6.72 8.64 11.04
C ASP A 74 -6.76 7.22 10.45
N GLU A 75 -7.82 6.45 10.74
CA GLU A 75 -7.97 5.08 10.25
C GLU A 75 -8.14 5.08 8.72
N ALA A 76 -9.10 5.84 8.19
CA ALA A 76 -9.33 5.96 6.76
C ALA A 76 -8.08 6.47 6.03
N LYS A 77 -7.37 7.45 6.60
CA LYS A 77 -6.13 7.97 6.04
C LYS A 77 -5.03 6.92 5.97
N VAL A 78 -4.83 6.14 7.03
CA VAL A 78 -3.86 5.04 7.03
C VAL A 78 -4.23 4.00 5.97
N HIS A 79 -5.49 3.58 5.90
CA HIS A 79 -5.94 2.62 4.88
C HIS A 79 -5.67 3.12 3.46
N HIS A 80 -6.09 4.34 3.15
CA HIS A 80 -5.87 4.91 1.82
C HIS A 80 -4.39 5.04 1.46
N ILE A 81 -3.54 5.48 2.40
CA ILE A 81 -2.09 5.55 2.18
C ILE A 81 -1.55 4.15 1.90
N VAL A 82 -1.77 3.19 2.80
CA VAL A 82 -1.18 1.85 2.72
C VAL A 82 -1.66 1.08 1.49
N ASP A 83 -2.87 1.30 1.01
CA ASP A 83 -3.38 0.67 -0.21
C ASP A 83 -2.66 1.18 -1.48
N HIS A 84 -2.01 2.34 -1.41
CA HIS A 84 -1.36 2.98 -2.56
C HIS A 84 0.16 3.07 -2.47
N VAL A 85 0.79 2.71 -1.33
CA VAL A 85 2.25 2.76 -1.21
C VAL A 85 2.98 1.67 -2.01
N ALA A 86 2.31 0.59 -2.40
CA ALA A 86 2.98 -0.52 -3.08
C ALA A 86 3.64 -0.06 -4.39
N ASP A 87 4.96 -0.28 -4.55
CA ASP A 87 5.79 0.13 -5.69
C ASP A 87 6.04 1.64 -5.85
N MET A 88 5.57 2.48 -4.92
CA MET A 88 5.92 3.89 -4.95
C MET A 88 7.39 4.10 -4.58
N ASN A 89 7.97 5.20 -5.04
CA ASN A 89 9.32 5.62 -4.66
C ASN A 89 9.27 6.77 -3.63
N TRP A 90 9.79 6.52 -2.42
CA TRP A 90 9.82 7.54 -1.36
C TRP A 90 10.62 8.79 -1.76
N GLY A 91 11.71 8.63 -2.52
CA GLY A 91 12.47 9.75 -3.06
C GLY A 91 11.67 10.62 -4.04
N THR A 92 10.79 10.01 -4.84
CA THR A 92 9.86 10.72 -5.72
C THR A 92 8.81 11.47 -4.89
N LEU A 93 8.18 10.82 -3.91
CA LEU A 93 7.24 11.48 -3.00
C LEU A 93 7.90 12.68 -2.32
N ASN A 94 9.14 12.54 -1.87
CA ASN A 94 9.89 13.59 -1.22
C ASN A 94 10.08 14.81 -2.14
N LYS A 95 10.38 14.56 -3.42
CA LYS A 95 10.55 15.63 -4.42
C LYS A 95 9.24 16.36 -4.71
N ILE A 96 8.14 15.63 -4.96
CA ILE A 96 6.86 16.26 -5.33
C ILE A 96 6.17 16.97 -4.16
N SER A 97 6.43 16.51 -2.94
CA SER A 97 5.81 17.07 -1.73
C SER A 97 6.56 18.26 -1.13
N GLY A 98 7.81 18.50 -1.55
CA GLY A 98 8.68 19.48 -0.90
C GLY A 98 9.24 18.98 0.43
N HIS A 99 9.76 17.75 0.44
CA HIS A 99 10.43 17.06 1.55
C HIS A 99 9.53 16.38 2.60
N GLN A 100 8.30 15.98 2.25
CA GLN A 100 7.34 15.45 3.23
C GLN A 100 7.35 13.92 3.42
N SER A 101 8.33 13.18 2.87
CA SER A 101 8.32 11.71 2.99
C SER A 101 8.49 11.24 4.41
N LEU A 102 9.32 11.92 5.20
CA LEU A 102 9.56 11.56 6.58
C LEU A 102 8.28 11.73 7.40
N GLU A 103 7.56 12.82 7.18
CA GLU A 103 6.31 13.12 7.88
C GLU A 103 5.21 12.10 7.58
N VAL A 104 5.15 11.61 6.34
CA VAL A 104 4.23 10.52 5.96
C VAL A 104 4.61 9.22 6.66
N ILE A 105 5.89 8.84 6.68
CA ILE A 105 6.37 7.63 7.37
C ILE A 105 6.13 7.75 8.88
N GLU A 106 6.47 8.88 9.50
CA GLU A 106 6.25 9.11 10.93
C GLU A 106 4.76 9.09 11.30
N TYR A 107 3.90 9.60 10.41
CA TYR A 107 2.46 9.49 10.57
C TYR A 107 2.00 8.02 10.57
N LEU A 108 2.43 7.23 9.58
CA LEU A 108 2.14 5.79 9.56
C LEU A 108 2.67 5.07 10.80
N TYR A 109 3.85 5.43 11.30
CA TYR A 109 4.39 4.85 12.53
C TYR A 109 3.54 5.18 13.77
N LYS A 110 3.14 6.44 13.93
CA LYS A 110 2.25 6.87 15.03
C LYS A 110 0.92 6.14 14.98
N GLN A 111 0.39 5.94 13.78
CA GLN A 111 -0.92 5.33 13.53
C GLN A 111 -0.87 3.84 13.16
N ARG A 112 0.26 3.16 13.40
CA ARG A 112 0.51 1.78 12.96
C ARG A 112 -0.50 0.75 13.46
N ALA A 113 -1.25 1.07 14.51
CA ALA A 113 -2.35 0.24 15.00
C ALA A 113 -3.46 0.04 13.95
N PHE A 114 -3.68 1.01 13.05
CA PHE A 114 -4.67 0.95 11.98
C PHE A 114 -4.18 0.26 10.70
N ILE A 115 -2.89 -0.08 10.60
CA ILE A 115 -2.38 -0.83 9.45
C ILE A 115 -2.83 -2.28 9.62
N PRO A 116 -3.69 -2.85 8.76
CA PRO A 116 -4.15 -4.21 8.95
C PRO A 116 -3.12 -5.20 8.37
N SER A 117 -3.13 -6.44 8.85
CA SER A 117 -2.10 -7.44 8.50
C SER A 117 -2.13 -7.82 7.01
N GLU A 118 -3.30 -7.78 6.37
CA GLU A 118 -3.49 -8.02 4.94
C GLU A 118 -2.76 -7.00 4.05
N SER A 119 -2.44 -5.81 4.57
CA SER A 119 -1.76 -4.76 3.81
C SER A 119 -0.23 -4.78 3.96
N PHE A 120 0.33 -5.72 4.74
CA PHE A 120 1.79 -5.89 4.85
C PHE A 120 2.52 -6.06 3.51
N PRO A 121 1.99 -6.79 2.50
CA PRO A 121 2.62 -6.85 1.19
C PRO A 121 2.85 -5.49 0.54
N HIS A 122 1.96 -4.51 0.75
CA HIS A 122 2.12 -3.17 0.20
C HIS A 122 3.31 -2.45 0.82
N LEU A 123 3.47 -2.55 2.14
CA LEU A 123 4.61 -1.96 2.85
C LEU A 123 5.94 -2.63 2.50
N ILE A 124 5.96 -3.95 2.30
CA ILE A 124 7.19 -4.64 1.87
C ILE A 124 7.63 -4.12 0.47
N ARG A 125 6.66 -3.86 -0.42
CA ARG A 125 6.92 -3.34 -1.77
C ARG A 125 7.25 -1.84 -1.80
N ALA A 126 6.85 -1.09 -0.78
CA ALA A 126 7.18 0.32 -0.63
C ALA A 126 8.56 0.54 0.01
N SER A 127 9.60 -0.17 -0.45
CA SER A 127 10.96 -0.12 0.13
C SER A 127 12.00 0.59 -0.75
N ASP A 128 11.55 1.33 -1.76
CA ASP A 128 12.38 2.06 -2.72
C ASP A 128 12.78 3.45 -2.19
N SER A 129 14.06 3.80 -2.34
CA SER A 129 14.61 5.13 -1.99
C SER A 129 14.41 5.53 -0.52
N LEU A 130 14.55 4.56 0.38
CA LEU A 130 14.66 4.77 1.82
C LEU A 130 16.14 4.89 2.21
N ASP A 131 16.63 6.11 2.41
CA ASP A 131 17.99 6.38 2.88
C ASP A 131 17.99 7.19 4.19
N GLY A 132 19.09 7.09 4.95
CA GLY A 132 19.26 7.77 6.23
C GLY A 132 18.06 7.63 7.16
N THR A 133 17.56 8.77 7.64
CA THR A 133 16.43 8.84 8.58
C THR A 133 15.12 8.25 8.02
N LEU A 134 14.89 8.27 6.70
CA LEU A 134 13.70 7.63 6.11
C LEU A 134 13.76 6.12 6.32
N GLY A 135 14.93 5.51 6.07
CA GLY A 135 15.14 4.07 6.28
C GLY A 135 14.98 3.66 7.73
N GLU A 136 15.50 4.44 8.67
CA GLU A 136 15.38 4.16 10.12
C GLU A 136 13.92 4.21 10.59
N SER A 137 13.18 5.27 10.25
CA SER A 137 11.76 5.40 10.60
C SER A 137 10.91 4.31 9.93
N TYR A 138 11.23 3.95 8.69
CA TYR A 138 10.52 2.87 8.00
C TYR A 138 10.80 1.50 8.62
N ALA A 139 12.05 1.25 9.02
CA ALA A 139 12.42 0.03 9.73
C ALA A 139 11.64 -0.12 11.04
N ALA A 140 11.46 0.97 11.80
CA ALA A 140 10.65 0.97 13.02
C ALA A 140 9.21 0.49 12.78
N ILE A 141 8.57 0.92 11.69
CA ILE A 141 7.24 0.41 11.28
C ILE A 141 7.32 -1.10 11.03
N MET A 142 8.25 -1.53 10.18
CA MET A 142 8.38 -2.94 9.80
C MET A 142 8.62 -3.86 11.00
N GLY A 143 9.45 -3.45 11.95
CA GLY A 143 9.73 -4.19 13.19
C GLY A 143 8.54 -4.31 14.13
N GLU A 144 7.78 -3.22 14.31
CA GLU A 144 6.55 -3.21 15.11
C GLU A 144 5.47 -4.11 14.49
N LEU A 145 5.26 -4.01 13.17
CA LEU A 145 4.28 -4.82 12.45
C LEU A 145 4.64 -6.31 12.48
N PHE A 146 5.92 -6.66 12.27
CA PHE A 146 6.40 -8.03 12.44
C PHE A 146 6.16 -8.52 13.87
N THR A 147 6.45 -7.71 14.87
CA THR A 147 6.28 -8.11 16.28
C THR A 147 4.81 -8.35 16.61
N ARG A 148 3.92 -7.50 16.10
CA ARG A 148 2.46 -7.58 16.27
C ARG A 148 1.87 -8.84 15.64
N ASP A 149 2.22 -9.12 14.39
CA ASP A 149 1.70 -10.28 13.64
C ASP A 149 2.80 -10.95 12.82
N LYS A 150 3.56 -11.82 13.50
CA LYS A 150 4.68 -12.56 12.91
C LYS A 150 4.24 -13.48 11.79
N THR A 151 3.03 -14.05 11.89
CA THR A 151 2.51 -15.00 10.91
C THR A 151 2.21 -14.28 9.61
N ALA A 152 1.39 -13.23 9.64
CA ALA A 152 1.04 -12.50 8.43
C ALA A 152 2.27 -11.84 7.77
N MET A 153 3.20 -11.27 8.55
CA MET A 153 4.42 -10.68 7.99
C MET A 153 5.33 -11.73 7.35
N THR A 154 5.49 -12.90 7.98
CA THR A 154 6.31 -13.99 7.42
C THR A 154 5.71 -14.51 6.11
N GLU A 155 4.38 -14.68 6.07
CA GLU A 155 3.65 -15.07 4.86
C GLU A 155 3.79 -14.03 3.75
N ALA A 156 3.59 -12.75 4.07
CA ALA A 156 3.72 -11.64 3.12
C ALA A 156 5.14 -11.56 2.53
N LEU A 157 6.18 -11.69 3.36
CA LEU A 157 7.57 -11.76 2.89
C LEU A 157 7.83 -12.99 2.01
N ALA A 158 7.29 -14.15 2.38
CA ALA A 158 7.46 -15.40 1.64
C ALA A 158 6.84 -15.35 0.23
N ASN A 159 5.80 -14.53 0.05
CA ASN A 159 5.08 -14.35 -1.21
C ASN A 159 5.53 -13.12 -2.03
N THR A 160 6.46 -12.33 -1.50
CA THR A 160 7.01 -11.15 -2.19
C THR A 160 8.26 -11.52 -3.02
N ASP A 161 8.56 -10.76 -4.08
CA ASP A 161 9.77 -10.97 -4.88
C ASP A 161 11.06 -10.87 -4.05
N LYS A 162 12.15 -11.43 -4.58
CA LYS A 162 13.40 -11.59 -3.84
C LYS A 162 14.00 -10.27 -3.37
N SER A 163 13.87 -9.19 -4.15
CA SER A 163 14.50 -7.90 -3.84
C SER A 163 13.76 -7.20 -2.71
N ASN A 164 12.43 -7.07 -2.84
CA ASN A 164 11.57 -6.51 -1.81
C ASN A 164 11.60 -7.34 -0.52
N ARG A 165 11.61 -8.67 -0.64
CA ARG A 165 11.76 -9.57 0.52
C ARG A 165 13.07 -9.33 1.27
N ALA A 166 14.19 -9.23 0.57
CA ALA A 166 15.49 -9.00 1.20
C ALA A 166 15.53 -7.65 1.94
N ARG A 167 14.97 -6.59 1.34
CA ARG A 167 14.85 -5.27 1.97
C ARG A 167 13.94 -5.30 3.20
N GLY A 168 12.77 -5.90 3.09
CA GLY A 168 11.84 -6.06 4.23
C GLY A 168 12.47 -6.83 5.39
N ILE A 169 13.18 -7.92 5.11
CA ILE A 169 13.94 -8.67 6.14
C ILE A 169 15.02 -7.78 6.77
N GLY A 170 15.75 -6.99 5.96
CA GLY A 170 16.75 -6.04 6.44
C GLY A 170 16.15 -5.00 7.39
N SER A 171 15.04 -4.37 7.00
CA SER A 171 14.32 -3.39 7.84
C SER A 171 13.86 -4.00 9.17
N ILE A 172 13.31 -5.22 9.14
CA ILE A 172 12.89 -5.92 10.37
C ILE A 172 14.11 -6.25 11.24
N ALA A 173 15.19 -6.78 10.66
CA ALA A 173 16.40 -7.12 11.40
C ALA A 173 17.02 -5.88 12.06
N TYR A 174 17.11 -4.77 11.33
CA TYR A 174 17.56 -3.49 11.85
C TYR A 174 16.73 -3.03 13.05
N ALA A 175 15.40 -3.00 12.92
CA ALA A 175 14.51 -2.56 14.01
C ALA A 175 14.60 -3.47 15.24
N LEU A 176 14.76 -4.78 15.03
CA LEU A 176 14.91 -5.73 16.13
C LEU A 176 16.32 -5.72 16.76
N SER A 177 17.34 -5.17 16.09
CA SER A 177 18.72 -5.11 16.59
C SER A 177 18.91 -4.21 17.81
N TYR A 178 17.96 -3.29 18.05
CA TYR A 178 17.90 -2.48 19.27
C TYR A 178 17.56 -3.30 20.53
N ARG A 179 17.19 -4.57 20.35
CA ARG A 179 16.95 -5.54 21.43
C ARG A 179 18.08 -6.55 21.48
N GLU A 180 18.23 -7.23 22.61
CA GLU A 180 19.18 -8.33 22.77
C GLU A 180 18.94 -9.42 21.71
N THR A 181 19.88 -9.59 20.78
CA THR A 181 19.73 -10.48 19.60
C THR A 181 19.42 -11.92 20.00
N SER A 182 20.05 -12.42 21.06
CA SER A 182 19.81 -13.77 21.58
C SER A 182 18.37 -13.96 22.07
N ALA A 183 17.78 -12.93 22.71
CA ALA A 183 16.41 -12.93 23.17
C ALA A 183 15.43 -12.90 21.99
N VAL A 184 15.65 -12.02 21.01
CA VAL A 184 14.84 -11.96 19.77
C VAL A 184 14.83 -13.31 19.04
N LYS A 185 16.00 -13.92 18.84
CA LYS A 185 16.10 -15.24 18.19
C LYS A 185 15.38 -16.33 18.99
N LYS A 186 15.43 -16.28 20.32
CA LYS A 186 14.70 -17.22 21.18
C LYS A 186 13.20 -17.07 21.02
N GLU A 187 12.67 -15.84 21.02
CA GLU A 187 11.24 -15.56 20.83
C GLU A 187 10.74 -16.08 19.47
N ILE A 188 11.48 -15.81 18.39
CA ILE A 188 11.10 -16.28 17.05
C ILE A 188 11.11 -17.80 16.98
N ARG A 189 12.11 -18.48 17.59
CA ARG A 189 12.15 -19.96 17.65
C ARG A 189 10.96 -20.53 18.43
N GLN A 190 10.60 -19.90 19.55
CA GLN A 190 9.45 -20.32 20.35
C GLN A 190 8.14 -20.17 19.57
N TRP A 191 7.96 -19.04 18.89
CA TRP A 191 6.82 -18.84 17.99
C TRP A 191 6.80 -19.91 16.89
N GLN A 192 7.92 -20.14 16.20
CA GLN A 192 8.04 -21.10 15.11
C GLN A 192 7.69 -22.54 15.51
N ALA A 193 7.99 -22.96 16.74
CA ALA A 193 7.70 -24.32 17.22
C ALA A 193 6.20 -24.68 17.21
N GLY A 194 5.32 -23.67 17.27
CA GLY A 194 3.87 -23.84 17.21
C GLY A 194 3.26 -23.70 15.80
N GLN A 195 4.05 -23.42 14.76
CA GLN A 195 3.56 -23.08 13.43
C GLN A 195 3.78 -24.20 12.40
N GLN A 196 2.85 -24.34 11.47
CA GLN A 196 3.02 -25.16 10.26
C GLN A 196 3.54 -24.31 9.11
N LEU A 197 4.84 -23.97 9.16
CA LEU A 197 5.46 -23.13 8.12
C LEU A 197 5.76 -23.91 6.84
N THR A 198 5.46 -23.28 5.70
CA THR A 198 5.90 -23.66 4.36
C THR A 198 7.43 -23.56 4.22
N ALA A 199 7.96 -24.10 3.12
CA ALA A 199 9.39 -23.98 2.82
C ALA A 199 9.83 -22.52 2.62
N ALA A 200 8.99 -21.70 1.97
CA ALA A 200 9.29 -20.29 1.70
C ALA A 200 9.30 -19.46 2.99
N GLU A 201 8.37 -19.71 3.91
CA GLU A 201 8.34 -19.04 5.23
C GLU A 201 9.52 -19.45 6.11
N LYS A 202 9.90 -20.74 6.11
CA LYS A 202 11.10 -21.21 6.80
C LYS A 202 12.36 -20.50 6.29
N GLU A 203 12.42 -20.26 4.98
CA GLU A 203 13.52 -19.53 4.36
C GLU A 203 13.55 -18.05 4.78
N VAL A 204 12.39 -17.39 4.89
CA VAL A 204 12.29 -16.03 5.44
C VAL A 204 12.85 -15.98 6.87
N ILE A 205 12.44 -16.91 7.74
CA ILE A 205 12.93 -16.95 9.13
C ILE A 205 14.44 -17.23 9.19
N ARG A 206 14.94 -18.14 8.33
CA ARG A 206 16.37 -18.43 8.24
C ARG A 206 17.16 -17.19 7.81
N ALA A 207 16.69 -16.48 6.79
CA ALA A 207 17.32 -15.25 6.31
C ALA A 207 17.26 -14.14 7.38
N LEU A 208 16.16 -14.01 8.11
CA LEU A 208 16.04 -13.08 9.23
C LEU A 208 17.05 -13.40 10.35
N PHE A 209 17.26 -14.68 10.70
CA PHE A 209 18.27 -15.04 11.69
C PHE A 209 19.69 -14.70 11.26
N VAL A 210 20.02 -14.88 9.98
CA VAL A 210 21.31 -14.46 9.44
C VAL A 210 21.43 -12.94 9.55
N LYS A 211 20.40 -12.20 9.15
CA LYS A 211 20.45 -10.73 9.16
C LYS A 211 20.42 -10.13 10.56
N LEU A 212 19.86 -10.81 11.55
CA LEU A 212 19.96 -10.40 12.96
C LEU A 212 21.39 -10.51 13.53
N ASP A 213 22.29 -11.31 12.94
CA ASP A 213 23.71 -11.32 13.34
C ASP A 213 24.50 -10.16 12.73
N ASP A 214 23.98 -9.57 11.64
CA ASP A 214 24.60 -8.46 10.92
C ASP A 214 23.50 -7.54 10.33
N PRO A 215 22.90 -6.68 11.16
CA PRO A 215 21.67 -5.96 10.82
C PRO A 215 21.88 -4.72 9.94
N TYR A 216 23.13 -4.33 9.66
CA TYR A 216 23.49 -3.13 8.90
C TYR A 216 23.83 -3.43 7.43
#